data_AF-A0A8T3TXP7-F1
#
_entry.id   AF-A0A8T3TXP7-F1
#
_cell.length_a   1.000
_cell.length_b   1.000
_cell.length_c   1.000
_cell.angle_alpha   90.00
_cell.angle_beta   90.00
_cell.angle_gamma   90.00
#
_symmetry.space_group_name_H-M   'P 1'
#
loop_
_entity.id
_entity.type
_entity.pdbx_description
1 polymer ?
#
loop_
_entity_poly.entity_id
_entity_poly.type
_entity_poly.pdbx_seq_one_letter_code
_entity_poly.pdbx_strand_id
1 'polypeptide(L)' 'MATRPRVAVPSEATASTPRYINRELSTLDFIERVLALAADPSVPLLERVKFIAIVAGSLDELFGVRVAGLQAQAATHR' A
#
# COMPACT_ATOMS: atom_id res chain seq x y z
N MET A 1 -30.04 -38.61 25.91
CA MET A 1 -29.64 -37.44 25.11
C MET A 1 -28.60 -36.65 25.91
N ALA A 2 -27.33 -37.05 25.84
CA ALA A 2 -26.25 -36.48 26.64
C ALA A 2 -25.48 -35.46 25.79
N THR A 3 -25.57 -34.18 26.16
CA THR A 3 -24.85 -33.08 25.51
C THR A 3 -23.38 -33.16 25.89
N ARG A 4 -22.49 -33.40 24.92
CA ARG A 4 -21.04 -33.39 25.14
C ARG A 4 -20.57 -31.97 25.48
N PRO A 5 -19.68 -31.78 26.48
CA PRO A 5 -19.12 -30.48 26.77
C PRO A 5 -18.23 -30.04 25.60
N ARG A 6 -18.45 -28.80 25.13
CA ARG A 6 -17.59 -28.16 24.12
C ARG A 6 -16.24 -27.89 24.78
N VAL A 7 -15.22 -28.66 24.40
CA VAL A 7 -13.83 -28.38 24.76
C VAL A 7 -13.51 -26.98 24.21
N ALA A 8 -13.26 -26.03 25.11
CA ALA A 8 -12.75 -24.73 24.74
C ALA A 8 -11.31 -24.93 24.26
N VAL A 9 -11.12 -24.86 22.94
CA VAL A 9 -9.78 -24.79 22.37
C VAL A 9 -9.15 -23.50 22.89
N PRO A 10 -7.96 -23.53 23.51
CA PRO A 10 -7.25 -22.31 23.87
C PRO A 10 -7.07 -21.48 22.60
N SER A 11 -7.65 -20.28 22.58
CA SER A 11 -7.40 -19.33 21.51
C SER A 11 -5.95 -18.90 21.67
N GLU A 12 -5.04 -19.58 20.96
CA GLU A 12 -3.73 -19.04 20.66
C GLU A 12 -3.96 -17.61 20.19
N ALA A 13 -3.36 -16.65 20.89
CA ALA A 13 -3.37 -15.26 20.51
C ALA A 13 -2.66 -15.17 19.16
N THR A 14 -3.44 -15.31 18.09
CA THR A 14 -2.97 -15.08 16.73
C THR A 14 -2.52 -13.64 16.70
N ALA A 15 -1.22 -13.42 16.49
CA ALA A 15 -0.69 -12.10 16.19
C ALA A 15 -1.58 -11.53 15.08
N SER A 16 -2.38 -10.51 15.40
CA SER A 16 -3.44 -10.08 14.49
C SER A 16 -2.75 -9.43 13.30
N THR A 17 -2.72 -10.13 12.17
CA THR A 17 -2.28 -9.52 10.92
C THR A 17 -3.13 -8.27 10.69
N PRO A 18 -2.53 -7.09 10.45
CA PRO A 18 -3.30 -5.88 10.25
C PRO A 18 -4.29 -6.10 9.10
N ARG A 19 -5.59 -5.89 9.38
CA ARG A 19 -6.68 -6.12 8.43
C ARG A 19 -6.62 -5.17 7.23
N TYR A 20 -5.95 -4.04 7.38
CA TYR A 20 -5.82 -2.99 6.38
C TYR A 20 -4.36 -2.64 6.17
N ILE A 21 -3.99 -2.42 4.91
CA ILE A 21 -2.68 -1.91 4.52
C ILE A 21 -2.69 -0.39 4.51
N ASN A 22 -1.55 0.24 4.80
CA ASN A 22 -1.44 1.69 4.71
C ASN A 22 -1.62 2.13 3.25
N ARG A 23 -2.50 3.10 3.04
CA ARG A 23 -2.84 3.60 1.70
C ARG A 23 -1.64 4.19 0.97
N GLU A 24 -0.75 4.87 1.69
CA GLU A 24 0.37 5.57 1.07
C GLU A 24 1.49 4.59 0.72
N LEU A 25 1.71 3.56 1.56
CA LEU A 25 2.55 2.42 1.18
C LEU A 25 2.01 1.70 -0.05
N SER A 26 0.69 1.48 -0.12
CA SER A 26 0.06 0.85 -1.30
C SER A 26 0.26 1.67 -2.57
N THR A 27 0.39 2.99 -2.43
CA THR A 27 0.64 3.92 -3.53
C THR A 27 2.09 3.86 -3.98
N LEU A 28 3.03 3.73 -3.04
CA LEU A 28 4.43 3.47 -3.35
C LEU A 28 4.60 2.11 -4.06
N ASP A 29 3.94 1.06 -3.60
CA ASP A 29 3.96 -0.27 -4.24
C ASP A 29 3.38 -0.24 -5.67
N PHE A 30 2.41 0.65 -5.91
CA PHE A 30 1.90 0.89 -7.27
C PHE A 30 2.95 1.60 -8.13
N ILE A 31 3.54 2.69 -7.64
CA ILE A 31 4.59 3.44 -8.34
C ILE A 31 5.77 2.53 -8.69
N GLU A 32 6.21 1.68 -7.76
CA GLU A 32 7.30 0.72 -7.97
C GLU A 32 7.00 -0.23 -9.15
N ARG A 33 5.78 -0.78 -9.22
CA ARG A 33 5.37 -1.66 -10.31
C ARG A 33 5.33 -0.95 -11.66
N VAL A 34 4.90 0.31 -11.71
CA VAL A 34 4.91 1.10 -12.95
C VAL A 34 6.34 1.49 -13.34
N LEU A 35 7.20 1.80 -12.37
CA LEU A 35 8.63 2.03 -12.61
C LEU A 35 9.33 0.79 -13.17
N ALA A 36 8.96 -0.41 -12.71
CA ALA A 36 9.48 -1.66 -13.27
C ALA A 36 9.16 -1.79 -14.77
N LEU A 37 7.94 -1.42 -15.20
CA LEU A 37 7.55 -1.39 -16.62
C LEU A 37 8.32 -0.32 -17.41
N ALA A 38 8.61 0.83 -16.81
CA ALA A 38 9.44 1.86 -17.42
C ALA A 38 10.92 1.44 -17.56
N ALA A 39 11.41 0.58 -16.68
CA ALA A 39 12.79 0.08 -16.69
C ALA A 39 13.01 -1.12 -17.62
N ASP A 40 11.95 -1.86 -17.95
CA ASP A 40 12.02 -3.06 -18.78
C ASP A 40 12.39 -2.74 -20.24
N PRO A 41 13.55 -3.22 -20.75
CA PRO A 41 13.97 -2.97 -22.13
C PRO A 41 13.14 -3.72 -23.18
N SER A 42 12.34 -4.72 -22.79
CA SER A 42 11.42 -5.42 -23.69
C SER A 42 10.17 -4.58 -24.03
N VAL A 43 9.89 -3.54 -23.24
CA VAL A 43 8.80 -2.59 -23.49
C VAL A 43 9.25 -1.55 -24.54
N PRO A 44 8.43 -1.26 -25.57
CA PRO A 44 8.76 -0.24 -26.57
C PRO A 44 9.08 1.12 -25.93
N LEU A 45 10.09 1.81 -26.47
CA LEU A 45 10.63 3.04 -25.88
C LEU A 45 9.55 4.09 -25.55
N LEU A 46 8.58 4.28 -26.46
CA LEU A 46 7.52 5.26 -26.25
C LEU A 46 6.57 4.87 -25.11
N GLU A 47 6.29 3.58 -24.92
CA GLU A 47 5.48 3.10 -23.80
C GLU A 47 6.21 3.29 -22.46
N ARG A 48 7.53 3.08 -22.43
CA ARG A 48 8.35 3.38 -21.25
C ARG A 48 8.28 4.86 -20.84
N VAL A 49 8.32 5.76 -21.82
CA VAL A 49 8.15 7.21 -21.57
C VAL A 49 6.76 7.52 -20.98
N LYS A 50 5.71 6.86 -21.47
CA LYS A 50 4.36 7.01 -20.90
C LYS A 50 4.31 6.51 -19.45
N PHE A 51 4.94 5.38 -19.13
CA PHE A 51 5.04 4.90 -17.74
C PHE A 51 5.78 5.88 -16.84
N ILE A 52 6.87 6.51 -17.32
CA ILE A 52 7.55 7.58 -16.58
C ILE A 52 6.61 8.76 -16.30
N ALA A 53 5.82 9.18 -17.29
CA ALA A 53 4.85 10.27 -17.11
C ALA A 53 3.76 9.90 -16.08
N ILE A 54 3.29 8.64 -16.08
CA ILE A 54 2.33 8.13 -15.09
C ILE A 54 2.93 8.16 -13.67
N VAL A 55 4.18 7.73 -13.52
CA VAL A 55 4.90 7.77 -12.24
C VAL A 55 5.04 9.21 -11.76
N ALA A 56 5.44 10.15 -12.63
CA ALA A 56 5.57 11.56 -12.28
C ALA A 56 4.26 12.13 -11.73
N GLY A 57 3.13 11.91 -12.43
CA GLY A 57 1.82 12.36 -11.95
C GLY A 57 1.41 11.72 -10.61
N SER A 58 1.76 10.45 -10.40
CA SER A 58 1.49 9.75 -9.13
C SER A 58 2.31 10.31 -7.98
N LEU A 59 3.58 10.68 -8.23
CA LEU A 59 4.44 11.31 -7.23
C LEU A 59 3.95 12.72 -6.89
N ASP A 60 3.51 13.50 -7.88
CA ASP A 60 2.96 14.83 -7.64
C ASP A 60 1.73 14.78 -6.72
N GLU A 61 0.80 13.83 -6.94
CA GLU A 61 -0.34 13.61 -6.04
C GLU A 61 0.11 13.17 -4.65
N LEU A 62 1.07 12.22 -4.57
CA LEU A 62 1.57 11.69 -3.31
C LEU A 62 2.18 12.80 -2.45
N PHE A 63 3.07 13.61 -3.00
CA PHE A 63 3.73 14.66 -2.23
C PHE A 63 2.82 15.86 -2.00
N GLY A 64 2.12 16.33 -3.04
CA GLY A 64 1.30 17.54 -2.97
C GLY A 64 0.07 17.41 -2.08
N VAL A 65 -0.55 16.22 -2.05
CA VAL A 65 -1.80 16.01 -1.31
C VAL A 65 -1.57 15.13 -0.08
N ARG A 66 -0.97 13.95 -0.27
CA ARG A 66 -1.00 12.89 0.76
C ARG A 66 0.05 13.12 1.85
N VAL A 67 1.30 13.39 1.49
CA VAL A 67 2.37 13.69 2.45
C VAL A 67 2.06 14.97 3.22
N ALA A 68 1.57 16.01 2.55
CA ALA A 68 1.10 17.23 3.21
C ALA A 68 -0.01 16.93 4.25
N GLY A 69 -0.99 16.10 3.88
CA GLY A 69 -2.04 15.66 4.80
C GLY A 69 -1.51 14.89 6.01
N LEU A 70 -0.57 13.96 5.81
CA LEU A 70 0.08 13.20 6.90
C LEU A 70 0.86 14.11 7.84
N GLN A 71 1.58 15.12 7.31
CA GLN A 71 2.30 16.09 8.13
C GLN A 71 1.34 16.92 9.00
N ALA A 72 0.21 17.37 8.44
CA ALA A 72 -0.80 18.09 9.19
C ALA A 72 -1.42 17.22 10.32
N GLN A 73 -1.71 15.94 10.03
CA GLN A 73 -2.20 15.00 11.03
C GLN A 73 -1.19 14.77 12.14
N ALA A 74 0.08 14.53 11.79
CA ALA A 74 1.16 14.33 12.76
C ALA A 74 1.39 15.57 13.65
N ALA A 75 1.22 16.77 13.09
CA ALA A 75 1.30 18.02 13.85
C ALA A 75 0.10 18.25 14.78
N THR A 76 -1.08 17.74 14.41
CA THR A 76 -2.32 17.86 15.21
C THR A 76 -2.34 16.91 16.41
N HIS A 77 -1.66 15.77 16.30
CA HIS A 77 -1.56 14.75 17.35
C HIS A 77 -0.26 14.84 18.18
N ARG A 78 0.41 16.00 18.16
CA ARG A 78 1.48 16.38 19.11
C ARG A 78 0.93 17.31 20.18
#